data_AF-A0A920GGD7-F1
#
_entry.id   AF-A0A920GGD7-F1
#
_cell.length_a   1.000
_cell.length_b   1.000
_cell.length_c   1.000
_cell.angle_alpha   90.00
_cell.angle_beta   90.00
_cell.angle_gamma   90.00
#
_symmetry.space_group_name_H-M   'P 1'
#
loop_
_entity.id
_entity.type
_entity.pdbx_description
1 polymer ?
#
loop_
_entity_poly.entity_id
_entity_poly.type
_entity_poly.pdbx_seq_one_letter_code
_entity_poly.pdbx_strand_id
1 'polypeptide(L)'
;MNDPFVGSLTFVRIYSGVLRKGDSILNSTKGKKERVGRMMVMHSKDREEIDEAFAGDIVALAGLKETTTGDTLCDVVNSVVLETMSFPDLLLRLQLSQNLKMTKKKCLLV
;
A
#
# COMPACT_ATOMS: atom_id res chain seq x y z
N MET A 1 -2.32 -6.92 2.24
CA MET A 1 -2.99 -7.44 3.46
C MET A 1 -4.35 -6.78 3.54
N ASN A 2 -5.45 -7.52 3.32
CA ASN A 2 -6.80 -6.96 3.30
C ASN A 2 -7.41 -7.07 4.69
N ASP A 3 -7.80 -5.94 5.27
CA ASP A 3 -8.56 -5.93 6.49
C ASP A 3 -10.06 -6.13 6.18
N PRO A 4 -10.75 -7.07 6.84
CA PRO A 4 -12.15 -7.35 6.55
C PRO A 4 -13.11 -6.17 6.81
N PHE A 5 -12.71 -5.17 7.60
CA PHE A 5 -13.55 -4.02 7.94
C PHE A 5 -13.27 -2.76 7.11
N VAL A 6 -12.05 -2.63 6.58
CA VAL A 6 -11.61 -1.40 5.87
C VAL A 6 -11.10 -1.65 4.44
N GLY A 7 -11.03 -2.92 4.01
CA GLY A 7 -10.57 -3.30 2.69
C GLY A 7 -9.05 -3.32 2.56
N SER A 8 -8.55 -2.94 1.39
CA SER A 8 -7.10 -2.87 1.14
C SER A 8 -6.49 -1.71 1.91
N LEU A 9 -5.52 -2.02 2.76
CA LEU A 9 -4.72 -1.05 3.50
C LEU A 9 -3.35 -0.92 2.83
N THR A 10 -3.01 0.32 2.48
CA THR A 10 -1.71 0.69 1.95
C THR A 10 -0.95 1.44 3.02
N PHE A 11 0.15 0.84 3.51
CA PHE A 11 1.03 1.49 4.45
C PHE A 11 1.96 2.45 3.71
N VAL A 12 2.02 3.69 4.17
CA VAL A 12 2.83 4.74 3.58
C VAL A 12 3.68 5.39 4.64
N ARG A 13 4.92 5.72 4.28
CA ARG A 13 5.81 6.56 5.08
C ARG A 13 5.87 7.93 4.44
N ILE A 14 5.60 8.96 5.22
CA ILE A 14 5.63 10.34 4.74
C ILE A 14 7.07 10.85 4.87
N TYR A 15 7.70 11.18 3.74
CA TYR A 15 9.07 11.70 3.74
C TYR A 15 9.13 13.22 3.87
N SER A 16 8.15 13.93 3.32
CA SER A 16 8.10 15.39 3.34
C SER A 16 6.66 15.87 3.20
N GLY A 17 6.38 17.06 3.74
CA GLY A 17 5.04 17.66 3.68
C GLY A 17 4.08 17.15 4.75
N VAL A 18 2.80 17.37 4.48
CA VAL A 18 1.67 16.99 5.33
C VAL A 18 0.63 16.32 4.45
N LEU A 19 0.07 15.21 4.92
CA LEU A 19 -0.99 14.48 4.24
C LEU A 19 -2.28 14.64 5.03
N ARG A 20 -3.36 15.10 4.38
CA ARG A 20 -4.65 15.27 5.03
C ARG A 20 -5.72 14.37 4.42
N LYS A 21 -6.68 14.03 5.26
CA LYS A 21 -7.87 13.29 4.87
C LYS A 21 -8.65 14.08 3.81
N GLY A 22 -8.94 13.43 2.69
CA GLY A 22 -9.65 14.04 1.56
C GLY A 22 -8.76 14.66 0.49
N ASP A 23 -7.44 14.75 0.70
CA ASP A 23 -6.50 15.28 -0.29
C ASP A 23 -6.51 14.45 -1.58
N SER A 24 -6.28 15.14 -2.71
CA SER A 24 -6.03 14.50 -3.99
C SER A 24 -4.53 14.47 -4.25
N ILE A 25 -3.97 13.27 -4.32
CA ILE A 25 -2.54 13.02 -4.51
C ILE A 25 -2.32 12.32 -5.85
N LEU A 26 -1.08 12.39 -6.34
CA LEU A 26 -0.64 11.70 -7.53
C LEU A 26 0.20 10.49 -7.14
N ASN A 27 -0.17 9.30 -7.61
CA ASN A 27 0.75 8.18 -7.72
C ASN A 27 1.68 8.45 -8.89
N SER A 28 2.89 8.94 -8.62
CA SER A 28 3.87 9.36 -9.62
C SER A 28 4.50 8.19 -10.35
N THR A 29 4.54 7.00 -9.73
CA THR A 29 5.00 5.76 -10.35
C THR A 29 4.08 5.32 -11.50
N LYS A 30 2.76 5.52 -11.35
CA LYS A 30 1.76 5.11 -12.35
C LYS A 30 1.11 6.25 -13.11
N GLY A 31 1.36 7.51 -12.72
CA GLY A 31 0.75 8.70 -13.30
C GLY A 31 -0.75 8.83 -13.00
N LYS A 32 -1.21 8.26 -11.89
CA LYS A 32 -2.64 8.11 -11.58
C LYS A 32 -3.02 8.93 -10.36
N LYS A 33 -4.13 9.65 -10.45
CA LYS A 33 -4.65 10.43 -9.33
C LYS A 33 -5.38 9.52 -8.36
N GLU A 34 -5.07 9.68 -7.09
CA GLU A 34 -5.68 8.97 -5.98
C GLU A 34 -6.28 9.99 -5.02
N ARG A 35 -7.30 9.56 -4.26
CA ARG A 35 -7.90 10.39 -3.23
C ARG A 35 -7.70 9.73 -1.88
N VAL A 36 -7.17 10.50 -0.94
CA VAL A 36 -6.97 10.07 0.44
C VAL A 36 -8.33 9.90 1.09
N GLY A 37 -8.71 8.65 1.35
CA GLY A 37 -9.97 8.27 1.98
C GLY A 37 -9.87 8.34 3.50
N ARG A 38 -9.79 7.17 4.15
CA ARG A 38 -9.56 7.08 5.60
C ARG A 38 -8.09 6.89 5.87
N MET A 39 -7.57 7.62 6.84
CA MET A 39 -6.19 7.52 7.32
C MET A 39 -6.22 6.96 8.74
N MET A 40 -5.34 6.02 9.03
CA MET A 40 -5.25 5.44 10.37
C MET A 40 -3.81 5.21 10.79
N VAL A 41 -3.54 5.44 12.07
CA VAL A 41 -2.32 4.98 12.73
C VAL A 41 -2.61 3.62 13.35
N MET A 42 -1.76 2.65 13.05
CA MET A 42 -1.89 1.30 13.58
C MET A 42 -0.99 1.16 14.80
N HIS A 43 -1.59 1.09 15.98
CA HIS A 43 -0.92 0.64 17.19
C HIS A 43 -1.09 -0.89 17.32
N SER A 44 -0.35 -1.52 18.23
CA SER A 44 -0.26 -2.99 18.30
C SER A 44 -1.61 -3.72 18.21
N LYS A 45 -2.62 -3.25 18.95
CA LYS A 45 -3.98 -3.82 18.92
C LYS A 45 -5.03 -2.81 18.47
N ASP A 46 -4.74 -1.52 18.63
CA ASP A 46 -5.69 -0.45 18.42
C ASP A 46 -5.43 0.27 17.10
N ARG A 47 -6.51 0.79 16.52
CA ARG A 47 -6.48 1.57 15.28
C ARG A 47 -7.07 2.92 15.59
N GLU A 48 -6.29 3.95 15.35
CA GLU A 48 -6.72 5.32 15.57
C GLU A 48 -6.90 5.99 14.21
N GLU A 49 -8.11 6.46 13.93
CA GLU A 49 -8.37 7.24 12.72
C GLU A 49 -7.84 8.66 12.93
N ILE A 50 -7.07 9.15 11.97
CA ILE A 50 -6.44 10.47 12.01
C ILE A 50 -6.88 11.29 10.80
N ASP A 51 -6.91 12.61 10.95
CA ASP A 51 -7.26 13.52 9.84
C ASP A 51 -6.03 14.12 9.16
N GLU A 52 -4.88 14.18 9.84
CA GLU A 52 -3.64 14.75 9.34
C GLU A 52 -2.43 13.90 9.77
N ALA A 53 -1.43 13.78 8.91
CA ALA A 53 -0.17 13.10 9.18
C ALA A 53 1.02 13.91 8.63
N PHE A 54 2.16 13.85 9.31
CA PHE A 54 3.32 14.69 9.02
C PHE A 54 4.52 13.88 8.52
N ALA A 55 5.51 14.59 7.97
CA ALA A 55 6.79 13.99 7.61
C ALA A 55 7.42 13.24 8.80
N GLY A 56 7.79 11.98 8.57
CA GLY A 56 8.28 11.05 9.58
C GLY A 56 7.26 9.97 9.96
N ASP A 57 5.97 10.25 9.80
CA ASP A 57 4.92 9.33 10.22
C ASP A 57 4.75 8.14 9.26
N ILE A 58 4.34 7.01 9.83
CA ILE A 58 3.92 5.82 9.08
C ILE A 58 2.44 5.62 9.34
N VAL A 59 1.65 5.74 8.28
CA VAL A 59 0.19 5.69 8.36
C VAL A 59 -0.36 4.69 7.35
N ALA A 60 -1.53 4.13 7.65
CA ALA A 60 -2.25 3.26 6.73
C ALA A 60 -3.37 4.04 6.04
N LEU A 61 -3.40 3.97 4.71
CA LEU A 61 -4.43 4.54 3.87
C LEU A 61 -5.38 3.43 3.42
N ALA A 62 -6.67 3.61 3.65
CA ALA A 62 -7.69 2.67 3.21
C ALA A 62 -8.30 3.09 1.86
N GLY A 63 -8.49 2.11 0.98
CA GLY A 63 -9.30 2.28 -0.22
C GLY A 63 -8.60 2.94 -1.42
N LEU A 64 -7.27 2.93 -1.45
CA LEU A 64 -6.52 3.27 -2.67
C LEU A 64 -6.78 2.22 -3.75
N LYS A 65 -6.94 2.64 -5.01
CA LYS A 65 -7.39 1.76 -6.10
C LYS A 65 -6.25 1.19 -6.91
N GLU A 66 -5.33 2.04 -7.33
CA GLU A 66 -4.24 1.71 -8.25
C GLU A 66 -2.87 1.76 -7.56
N THR A 67 -2.81 1.88 -6.23
CA THR A 67 -1.56 1.98 -5.48
C THR A 67 -1.12 0.63 -4.91
N THR A 68 0.13 0.26 -5.19
CA THR A 68 0.77 -0.98 -4.70
C THR A 68 2.05 -0.69 -3.94
N THR A 69 2.59 -1.70 -3.27
CA THR A 69 3.88 -1.59 -2.56
C THR A 69 4.98 -1.09 -3.48
N GLY A 70 5.73 -0.10 -3.02
CA GLY A 70 6.83 0.52 -3.78
C GLY A 70 6.42 1.73 -4.62
N ASP A 71 5.13 1.99 -4.80
CA ASP A 71 4.68 3.20 -5.49
C ASP A 71 4.99 4.46 -4.68
N THR A 72 5.28 5.55 -5.39
CA THR A 72 5.45 6.88 -4.79
C THR A 72 4.17 7.69 -4.90
N LEU A 73 3.73 8.24 -3.77
CA LEU A 73 2.61 9.18 -3.67
C LEU A 73 3.14 10.58 -3.39
N CYS A 74 2.74 11.57 -4.20
CA CYS A 74 3.20 12.95 -4.08
C CYS A 74 2.09 13.95 -4.39
N ASP A 75 2.37 15.23 -4.16
CA ASP A 75 1.54 16.33 -4.63
C ASP A 75 1.50 16.34 -6.17
N VAL A 76 0.39 16.79 -6.75
CA VAL A 76 0.18 16.95 -8.19
C VAL A 76 1.10 18.04 -8.75
N VAL A 77 1.42 19.07 -7.96
CA VAL A 77 2.26 20.20 -8.39
C VAL A 77 3.74 19.83 -8.35
N ASN A 78 4.16 19.09 -7.32
CA ASN A 78 5.55 18.72 -7.09
C ASN A 78 5.74 17.21 -7.25
N SER A 79 5.74 16.75 -8.50
CA SER A 79 5.89 15.33 -8.79
C SER A 79 7.33 14.86 -8.52
N VAL A 80 7.47 13.91 -7.60
CA VAL A 80 8.73 13.21 -7.32
C VAL A 80 8.48 11.72 -7.44
N VAL A 81 9.40 11.00 -8.07
CA VAL A 81 9.42 9.54 -8.09
C VAL A 81 10.57 9.11 -7.19
N LEU A 82 10.26 8.40 -6.10
CA LEU A 82 11.28 7.78 -5.27
C LEU A 82 11.67 6.45 -5.90
N GLU A 83 12.90 6.00 -5.64
CA GLU A 83 13.38 4.72 -6.17
C GLU A 83 12.47 3.57 -5.76
N THR A 84 11.98 2.85 -6.76
CA THR A 84 11.19 1.64 -6.57
C THR A 84 12.10 0.47 -6.22
N MET A 85 11.63 -0.36 -5.29
CA MET A 85 12.37 -1.55 -4.88
C MET A 85 12.37 -2.58 -6.03
N SER A 86 13.55 -2.88 -6.58
CA SER A 86 13.71 -3.98 -7.54
C SER A 86 13.63 -5.31 -6.79
N PHE A 87 12.59 -6.09 -7.04
CA PHE A 87 12.52 -7.46 -6.51
C PHE A 87 13.40 -8.36 -7.39
N PRO A 88 14.38 -9.09 -6.82
CA PRO A 88 15.23 -9.97 -7.60
C PRO A 88 14.42 -11.16 -8.15
N ASP A 89 14.80 -11.64 -9.33
CA ASP A 89 14.22 -12.86 -9.88
C ASP A 89 14.49 -14.05 -8.96
N LEU A 90 13.45 -14.87 -8.75
CA LEU A 90 13.54 -16.05 -7.89
C LEU A 90 14.47 -17.09 -8.54
N LEU A 91 15.67 -17.24 -7.99
CA LEU A 91 16.68 -18.17 -8.52
C LEU A 91 16.37 -19.65 -8.26
N LEU A 92 15.49 -19.96 -7.30
CA LEU A 92 15.11 -21.33 -6.93
C LEU A 92 13.66 -21.61 -7.33
N ARG A 93 13.44 -22.57 -8.23
CA ARG A 93 12.10 -23.08 -8.58
C ARG A 93 11.82 -24.37 -7.81
N LEU A 94 11.02 -24.29 -6.76
CA LEU A 94 10.49 -25.48 -6.08
C LEU A 94 9.36 -26.08 -6.93
N GLN A 95 9.61 -27.24 -7.55
CA GLN A 95 8.58 -28.01 -8.24
C GLN A 95 7.77 -28.81 -7.21
N LEU A 96 6.53 -28.40 -6.97
CA LEU A 96 5.57 -29.19 -6.18
C LEU A 96 4.87 -30.19 -7.11
N SER A 97 5.22 -31.47 -7.03
CA SER A 97 4.48 -32.55 -7.68
C SER A 97 3.22 -32.86 -6.87
N GLN A 98 2.06 -32.41 -7.34
CA GLN A 98 0.77 -32.65 -6.70
C GLN A 98 0.28 -34.07 -7.00
N ASN A 99 0.54 -35.03 -6.11
CA ASN A 99 -0.18 -36.31 -6.04
C ASN A 99 -1.28 -36.26 -4.96
N LEU A 100 -2.21 -35.31 -5.04
CA LEU A 100 -3.46 -35.38 -4.29
C LEU A 100 -4.58 -34.66 -5.04
N LYS A 101 -5.66 -35.39 -5.35
CA LYS A 101 -6.95 -34.82 -5.76
C LYS A 101 -7.54 -34.07 -4.58
N MET A 102 -7.14 -32.81 -4.38
CA MET A 102 -7.75 -31.92 -3.40
C MET A 102 -8.27 -30.67 -4.09
N THR A 103 -9.59 -30.57 -4.02
CA THR A 103 -10.47 -29.41 -4.19
C THR A 103 -9.80 -28.04 -4.36
N LYS A 104 -10.20 -27.34 -5.43
CA LYS A 104 -9.89 -25.93 -5.75
C LYS A 104 -10.10 -25.00 -4.55
N LYS A 105 -9.12 -24.88 -3.66
CA LYS A 105 -8.93 -23.71 -2.81
C LYS A 105 -7.52 -23.21 -3.08
N LYS A 106 -7.49 -22.05 -3.74
CA LYS A 106 -6.28 -21.34 -4.18
C LYS A 106 -5.33 -21.19 -2.98
N CYS A 107 -4.28 -22.01 -2.92
CA CYS A 107 -3.07 -21.63 -2.20
C CYS A 107 -2.38 -20.57 -3.05
N LEU A 108 -2.63 -19.30 -2.73
CA LEU A 108 -1.75 -18.22 -3.15
C LEU A 108 -1.09 -17.72 -1.86
N LEU A 109 0.12 -18.21 -1.61
CA LEU A 109 1.05 -17.59 -0.67
C LEU A 109 1.62 -16.36 -1.39
N VAL A 110 1.08 -15.19 -1.07
CA VAL A 110 1.70 -13.87 -1.28
C VAL A 110 1.44 -13.04 -0.03
#